data_AF-A0A9X1I177-F1
#
_entry.id   AF-A0A9X1I177-F1
#
_cell.length_a   1.000
_cell.length_b   1.000
_cell.length_c   1.000
_cell.angle_alpha   90.00
_cell.angle_beta   90.00
_cell.angle_gamma   90.00
#
_symmetry.space_group_name_H-M   'P 1'
#
loop_
_entity.id
_entity.type
_entity.pdbx_description
1 polymer ?
#
loop_
_entity_poly.entity_id
_entity_poly.type
_entity_poly.pdbx_seq_one_letter_code
_entity_poly.pdbx_strand_id
1 'polypeptide(L)'
;MIEKIKFKKASEKEMFLYCCLGEALCAVQIIEDALSHSIIIKKTEPSQKKEADNLLKKQRFYTFGRAINIAKKEALIPESLMIELSDLLKERNWLIHESLIENKDEFLSDSFFKKLSKKTKDISLKANKLQIKIELDLIEYTEKKGIDLSEIKSKMNKHYGI
;
A
#
# COMPACT_ATOMS: atom_id res chain seq x y z
N MET A 1 10.05 -33.13 30.80
CA MET A 1 9.51 -33.47 29.46
C MET A 1 8.44 -32.45 29.14
N ILE A 2 8.60 -31.68 28.07
CA ILE A 2 7.50 -30.83 27.58
C ILE A 2 6.51 -31.79 26.91
N GLU A 3 5.29 -31.87 27.44
CA GLU A 3 4.19 -32.63 26.83
C GLU A 3 4.05 -32.24 25.35
N LYS A 4 3.66 -33.19 24.48
CA LYS A 4 3.40 -32.90 23.06
C LYS A 4 2.23 -31.91 22.96
N ILE A 5 2.53 -30.62 22.86
CA ILE A 5 1.55 -29.56 22.65
C ILE A 5 0.84 -29.81 21.31
N LYS A 6 -0.48 -29.97 21.35
CA LYS A 6 -1.32 -30.07 20.15
C LYS A 6 -1.87 -28.68 19.81
N PHE A 7 -1.51 -28.15 18.64
CA PHE A 7 -2.07 -26.89 18.12
C PHE A 7 -3.38 -27.15 17.39
N LYS A 8 -4.39 -26.31 17.65
CA LYS A 8 -5.67 -26.33 16.93
C LYS A 8 -5.45 -25.88 15.48
N LYS A 9 -6.05 -26.59 14.52
CA LYS A 9 -6.11 -26.14 13.12
C LYS A 9 -7.06 -24.95 12.99
N ALA A 10 -6.71 -24.00 12.11
CA ALA A 10 -7.60 -22.90 11.76
C ALA A 10 -8.91 -23.45 11.13
N SER A 11 -10.03 -22.90 11.58
CA SER A 11 -11.34 -23.05 10.96
C SER A 11 -11.42 -22.25 9.66
N GLU A 12 -12.43 -22.52 8.84
CA GLU A 12 -12.67 -21.77 7.60
C GLU A 12 -12.85 -20.27 7.83
N LYS A 13 -13.49 -19.88 8.94
CA LYS A 13 -13.65 -18.47 9.34
C LYS A 13 -12.32 -17.81 9.66
N GLU A 14 -11.45 -18.51 10.40
CA GLU A 14 -10.09 -18.04 10.71
C GLU A 14 -9.26 -17.92 9.43
N MET A 15 -9.31 -18.93 8.55
CA MET A 15 -8.60 -18.90 7.26
C MET A 15 -9.04 -17.72 6.39
N PHE A 16 -10.35 -17.50 6.26
CA PHE A 16 -10.90 -16.36 5.51
C PHE A 16 -10.42 -15.03 6.07
N LEU A 17 -10.44 -14.88 7.40
CA LEU A 17 -9.94 -13.68 8.07
C LEU A 17 -8.45 -13.45 7.80
N TYR A 18 -7.63 -14.50 7.91
CA TYR A 18 -6.19 -14.41 7.65
C TYR A 18 -5.90 -14.04 6.20
N CYS A 19 -6.69 -14.55 5.25
CA CYS A 19 -6.61 -14.12 3.86
C CYS A 19 -6.91 -12.63 3.70
N CYS A 20 -7.98 -12.11 4.32
CA CYS A 20 -8.31 -10.70 4.22
C CYS A 20 -7.23 -9.80 4.85
N LEU A 21 -6.67 -10.21 6.00
CA LEU A 21 -5.55 -9.51 6.65
C LEU A 21 -4.30 -9.52 5.77
N GLY A 22 -3.95 -10.67 5.19
CA GLY A 22 -2.83 -10.83 4.28
C GLY A 22 -2.99 -9.99 3.01
N GLU A 23 -4.18 -9.99 2.42
CA GLU A 23 -4.51 -9.16 1.25
C GLU A 23 -4.31 -7.66 1.54
N ALA A 24 -4.82 -7.19 2.68
CA ALA A 24 -4.64 -5.80 3.09
C ALA A 24 -3.17 -5.43 3.33
N LEU A 25 -2.41 -6.34 3.95
CA LEU A 25 -0.97 -6.16 4.14
C LEU A 25 -0.22 -6.07 2.81
N CYS A 26 -0.51 -6.97 1.87
CA CYS A 26 0.10 -6.96 0.54
C CYS A 26 -0.24 -5.66 -0.20
N ALA A 27 -1.50 -5.26 -0.24
CA ALA A 27 -1.94 -4.04 -0.93
C ALA A 27 -1.24 -2.79 -0.37
N VAL A 28 -1.11 -2.69 0.96
CA VAL A 28 -0.37 -1.62 1.64
C VAL A 28 1.11 -1.61 1.27
N GLN A 29 1.78 -2.77 1.24
CA GLN A 29 3.20 -2.84 0.90
C GLN A 29 3.45 -2.50 -0.57
N ILE A 30 2.53 -2.89 -1.47
CA ILE A 30 2.60 -2.55 -2.89
C ILE A 30 2.50 -1.05 -3.09
N ILE A 31 1.53 -0.38 -2.45
CA ILE A 31 1.43 1.09 -2.57
C ILE A 31 2.61 1.83 -1.92
N GLU A 32 3.19 1.29 -0.84
CA GLU A 32 4.43 1.83 -0.24
C GLU A 32 5.58 1.80 -1.25
N ASP A 33 5.73 0.71 -2.01
CA ASP A 33 6.73 0.61 -3.07
C ASP A 33 6.40 1.52 -4.25
N ALA A 34 5.13 1.62 -4.65
CA ALA A 34 4.69 2.52 -5.73
C ALA A 34 4.99 3.99 -5.40
N LEU A 35 4.68 4.43 -4.18
CA LEU A 35 5.01 5.77 -3.70
C LEU A 35 6.52 6.00 -3.69
N SER A 36 7.30 5.00 -3.27
CA SER A 36 8.77 5.08 -3.29
C SER A 36 9.32 5.30 -4.70
N HIS A 37 8.81 4.57 -5.71
CA HIS A 37 9.20 4.80 -7.10
C HIS A 37 8.80 6.19 -7.58
N SER A 38 7.57 6.62 -7.30
CA SER A 38 7.09 7.95 -7.71
C SER A 38 8.00 9.05 -7.15
N ILE A 39 8.37 8.97 -5.86
CA ILE A 39 9.32 9.90 -5.23
C ILE A 39 10.65 9.91 -5.97
N ILE A 40 11.25 8.75 -6.26
CA ILE A 40 12.57 8.70 -6.90
C ILE A 40 12.53 9.22 -8.34
N ILE A 41 11.53 8.84 -9.11
CA ILE A 41 11.39 9.31 -10.50
C ILE A 41 11.19 10.83 -10.52
N LYS A 42 10.42 11.38 -9.58
CA LYS A 42 10.21 12.84 -9.49
C LYS A 42 11.44 13.61 -8.99
N LYS A 43 12.41 12.92 -8.37
CA LYS A 43 13.65 13.50 -7.85
C LYS A 43 14.86 13.36 -8.76
N THR A 44 14.72 12.66 -9.90
CA THR A 44 15.83 12.32 -10.77
C THR A 44 15.49 12.58 -12.24
N GLU A 45 16.52 12.67 -13.07
CA GLU A 45 16.39 12.73 -14.51
C GLU A 45 16.69 11.38 -15.17
N PRO A 46 16.20 11.12 -16.41
CA PRO A 46 16.46 9.86 -17.12
C PRO A 46 17.94 9.50 -17.26
N SER A 47 18.82 10.50 -17.38
CA SER A 47 20.27 10.32 -17.44
C SER A 47 20.89 9.81 -16.13
N GLN A 48 20.18 9.94 -15.00
CA GLN A 48 20.65 9.59 -13.66
C GLN A 48 20.23 8.19 -13.19
N LYS A 49 19.95 7.26 -14.11
CA LYS A 49 19.45 5.91 -13.78
C LYS A 49 20.19 5.22 -12.62
N LYS A 50 21.54 5.23 -12.63
CA LYS A 50 22.34 4.57 -11.58
C LYS A 50 22.14 5.21 -10.20
N GLU A 51 21.99 6.54 -10.16
CA GLU A 51 21.70 7.27 -8.94
C GLU A 51 20.28 6.98 -8.47
N ALA A 52 19.29 7.00 -9.38
CA ALA A 52 17.92 6.64 -9.11
C ALA A 52 17.81 5.22 -8.51
N ASP A 53 18.49 4.23 -9.09
CA ASP A 53 18.52 2.85 -8.58
C ASP A 53 19.10 2.78 -7.15
N ASN A 54 20.12 3.58 -6.85
CA ASN A 54 20.72 3.63 -5.51
C ASN A 54 19.82 4.34 -4.49
N LEU A 55 19.15 5.41 -4.89
CA LEU A 55 18.19 6.12 -4.05
C LEU A 55 16.96 5.25 -3.77
N LEU A 56 16.45 4.53 -4.77
CA LEU A 56 15.31 3.63 -4.63
C LEU A 56 15.60 2.49 -3.64
N LYS A 57 16.80 1.90 -3.69
CA LYS A 57 17.21 0.90 -2.69
C LYS A 57 17.12 1.43 -1.27
N LYS A 58 17.52 2.68 -1.03
CA LYS A 58 17.41 3.32 0.30
C LYS A 58 15.96 3.65 0.65
N GLN A 59 15.20 4.16 -0.31
CA GLN A 59 13.81 4.57 -0.14
C GLN A 59 12.92 3.38 0.25
N ARG A 60 13.15 2.20 -0.33
CA ARG A 60 12.41 0.96 -0.04
C ARG A 60 12.56 0.45 1.41
N PHE A 61 13.54 0.94 2.16
CA PHE A 61 13.63 0.65 3.60
C PHE A 61 12.75 1.58 4.45
N TYR A 62 12.15 2.61 3.85
CA TYR A 62 11.32 3.55 4.57
C TYR A 62 9.89 3.05 4.64
N THR A 63 9.33 3.06 5.85
CA THR A 63 7.91 2.77 6.04
C THR A 63 7.03 3.77 5.30
N PHE A 64 5.78 3.39 5.03
CA PHE A 64 4.81 4.23 4.33
C PHE A 64 4.70 5.65 4.92
N GLY A 65 4.71 5.77 6.24
CA GLY A 65 4.66 7.06 6.92
C GLY A 65 5.90 7.92 6.66
N ARG A 66 7.09 7.31 6.58
CA ARG A 66 8.32 8.02 6.24
C ARG A 66 8.34 8.43 4.76
N ALA A 67 7.85 7.58 3.86
CA ALA A 67 7.71 7.91 2.44
C ALA A 67 6.75 9.10 2.23
N ILE A 68 5.59 9.10 2.91
CA ILE A 68 4.62 10.22 2.92
C ILE A 68 5.27 11.52 3.41
N ASN A 69 6.04 11.47 4.49
CA ASN A 69 6.71 12.65 5.02
C ASN A 69 7.72 13.25 4.02
N ILE A 70 8.45 12.40 3.28
CA ILE A 70 9.38 12.84 2.23
C ILE A 70 8.59 13.48 1.09
N ALA A 71 7.56 12.80 0.57
CA ALA A 71 6.72 13.32 -0.50
C ALA A 71 6.11 14.68 -0.16
N LYS A 72 5.63 14.84 1.09
CA LYS A 72 5.07 16.09 1.60
C LYS A 72 6.11 17.21 1.70
N LYS A 73 7.27 16.93 2.30
CA LYS A 73 8.34 17.92 2.50
C LYS A 73 8.85 18.48 1.17
N GLU A 74 8.91 17.63 0.15
CA GLU A 74 9.45 17.98 -1.16
C GLU A 74 8.36 18.37 -2.18
N ALA A 75 7.09 18.44 -1.76
CA ALA A 75 5.95 18.78 -2.60
C ALA A 75 5.87 17.97 -3.92
N LEU A 76 6.21 16.68 -3.85
CA LEU A 76 6.34 15.81 -5.04
C LEU A 76 4.99 15.27 -5.53
N ILE A 77 4.00 15.24 -4.67
CA ILE A 77 2.70 14.60 -4.91
C ILE A 77 1.59 15.67 -4.78
N PRO A 78 0.57 15.66 -5.65
CA PRO A 78 -0.55 16.59 -5.54
C PRO A 78 -1.22 16.55 -4.17
N GLU A 79 -1.62 17.71 -3.64
CA GLU A 79 -2.19 17.84 -2.29
C GLU A 79 -3.43 16.94 -2.08
N SER A 80 -4.29 16.84 -3.09
CA SER A 80 -5.47 15.95 -3.05
C SER A 80 -5.07 14.48 -2.84
N LEU A 81 -4.07 14.00 -3.55
CA LEU A 81 -3.55 12.64 -3.39
C LEU A 81 -2.82 12.47 -2.05
N MET A 82 -2.12 13.49 -1.57
CA MET A 82 -1.48 13.48 -0.25
C MET A 82 -2.46 13.36 0.91
N ILE A 83 -3.64 13.98 0.81
CA ILE A 83 -4.72 13.83 1.80
C ILE A 83 -5.18 12.38 1.86
N GLU A 84 -5.46 11.76 0.71
CA GLU A 84 -5.92 10.37 0.65
C GLU A 84 -4.85 9.37 1.14
N LEU A 85 -3.58 9.60 0.80
CA LEU A 85 -2.45 8.80 1.32
C LEU A 85 -2.31 8.94 2.84
N SER A 86 -2.52 10.14 3.38
CA SER A 86 -2.49 10.37 4.83
C SER A 86 -3.64 9.66 5.55
N ASP A 87 -4.81 9.55 4.91
CA ASP A 87 -5.91 8.78 5.47
C ASP A 87 -5.66 7.27 5.39
N LEU A 88 -5.07 6.77 4.31
CA LEU A 88 -4.65 5.36 4.24
C LEU A 88 -3.58 5.05 5.30
N LEU A 89 -2.68 5.99 5.61
CA LEU A 89 -1.67 5.80 6.65
C LEU A 89 -2.29 5.51 8.03
N LYS A 90 -3.39 6.17 8.38
CA LYS A 90 -4.12 5.92 9.64
C LYS A 90 -4.65 4.48 9.66
N GLU A 91 -5.28 4.05 8.58
CA GLU A 91 -5.83 2.70 8.44
C GLU A 91 -4.73 1.63 8.43
N ARG A 92 -3.60 1.92 7.78
CA ARG A 92 -2.41 1.07 7.80
C ARG A 92 -1.87 0.91 9.21
N ASN A 93 -1.71 2.00 9.95
CA ASN A 93 -1.21 1.94 11.32
C ASN A 93 -2.15 1.10 12.20
N TRP A 94 -3.47 1.29 12.04
CA TRP A 94 -4.46 0.43 12.69
C TRP A 94 -4.30 -1.04 12.29
N LEU A 95 -4.11 -1.35 11.00
CA LEU A 95 -3.93 -2.72 10.50
C LEU A 95 -2.75 -3.42 11.19
N ILE A 96 -1.62 -2.72 11.31
CA ILE A 96 -0.36 -3.28 11.84
C ILE A 96 -0.37 -3.34 13.37
N HIS A 97 -0.94 -2.35 14.04
CA HIS A 97 -0.76 -2.17 15.49
C HIS A 97 -1.99 -2.55 16.31
N GLU A 98 -3.21 -2.43 15.75
CA GLU A 98 -4.45 -2.43 16.54
C GLU A 98 -5.44 -3.52 16.10
N SER A 99 -5.35 -4.00 14.86
CA SER A 99 -6.37 -4.85 14.21
C SER A 99 -6.81 -6.10 14.98
N LEU A 100 -5.91 -6.73 15.73
CA LEU A 100 -6.19 -7.92 16.54
C LEU A 100 -6.38 -7.63 18.04
N ILE A 101 -6.03 -6.43 18.49
CA ILE A 101 -5.95 -6.09 19.92
C ILE A 101 -6.98 -5.07 20.39
N GLU A 102 -7.60 -4.32 19.48
CA GLU A 102 -8.58 -3.27 19.81
C GLU A 102 -9.86 -3.86 20.44
N ASN A 103 -10.24 -5.09 20.08
CA ASN A 103 -11.47 -5.75 20.54
C ASN A 103 -11.19 -7.16 21.09
N LYS A 104 -10.20 -7.29 21.99
CA LYS A 104 -9.82 -8.58 22.59
C LYS A 104 -10.98 -9.29 23.28
N ASP A 105 -11.91 -8.55 23.87
CA ASP A 105 -13.05 -9.11 24.59
C ASP A 105 -14.08 -9.77 23.65
N GLU A 106 -14.11 -9.35 22.38
CA GLU A 106 -14.93 -9.96 21.31
C GLU A 106 -14.13 -10.94 20.44
N PHE A 107 -12.89 -11.29 20.81
CA PHE A 107 -11.99 -12.07 19.96
C PHE A 107 -12.61 -13.42 19.56
N LEU A 108 -12.57 -13.73 18.26
CA LEU A 108 -13.17 -14.92 17.64
C LEU A 108 -14.70 -15.01 17.71
N SER A 109 -15.40 -13.94 18.07
CA SER A 109 -16.85 -13.84 17.86
C SER A 109 -17.20 -13.65 16.38
N ASP A 110 -18.44 -13.96 16.00
CA ASP A 110 -18.91 -13.74 14.63
C ASP A 110 -18.94 -12.25 14.25
N SER A 111 -19.20 -11.35 15.21
CA SER A 111 -19.11 -9.90 14.99
C SER A 111 -17.67 -9.47 14.71
N PHE A 112 -16.71 -10.01 15.47
CA PHE A 112 -15.28 -9.74 15.26
C PHE A 112 -14.84 -10.15 13.86
N PHE A 113 -15.14 -11.39 13.42
CA PHE A 113 -14.79 -11.85 12.08
C PHE A 113 -15.37 -10.97 10.98
N LYS A 114 -16.65 -10.60 11.07
CA LYS A 114 -17.33 -9.76 10.08
C LYS A 114 -16.76 -8.34 10.04
N LYS A 115 -16.60 -7.69 11.19
CA LYS A 115 -16.05 -6.33 11.29
C LYS A 115 -14.63 -6.26 10.73
N LEU A 116 -13.77 -7.18 11.17
CA LEU A 116 -12.35 -7.17 10.80
C LEU A 116 -12.15 -7.51 9.32
N SER A 117 -12.81 -8.56 8.81
CA SER A 117 -12.72 -8.91 7.38
C SER A 117 -13.27 -7.83 6.46
N LYS A 118 -14.33 -7.11 6.87
CA LYS A 118 -14.83 -5.96 6.12
C LYS A 118 -13.80 -4.83 6.08
N LYS A 119 -13.31 -4.41 7.25
CA LYS A 119 -12.36 -3.29 7.36
C LYS A 119 -11.06 -3.57 6.61
N THR A 120 -10.53 -4.80 6.64
CA THR A 120 -9.32 -5.16 5.89
C THR A 120 -9.55 -5.16 4.38
N LYS A 121 -10.71 -5.64 3.90
CA LYS A 121 -11.08 -5.53 2.48
C LYS A 121 -11.22 -4.09 2.02
N ASP A 122 -11.81 -3.23 2.84
CA ASP A 122 -11.94 -1.81 2.54
C ASP A 122 -10.55 -1.14 2.42
N ILE A 123 -9.60 -1.51 3.29
CA ILE A 123 -8.20 -1.08 3.22
C ILE A 123 -7.55 -1.56 1.91
N SER A 124 -7.68 -2.84 1.56
CA SER A 124 -7.14 -3.38 0.30
C SER A 124 -7.65 -2.61 -0.91
N LEU A 125 -8.96 -2.37 -0.96
CA LEU A 125 -9.60 -1.64 -2.06
C LEU A 125 -9.09 -0.19 -2.15
N LYS A 126 -8.97 0.49 -1.00
CA LYS A 126 -8.47 1.86 -0.93
C LYS A 126 -7.00 1.95 -1.39
N ALA A 127 -6.15 1.03 -0.92
CA ALA A 127 -4.75 0.94 -1.32
C ALA A 127 -4.61 0.72 -2.83
N ASN A 128 -5.37 -0.22 -3.41
CA ASN A 128 -5.35 -0.47 -4.86
C ASN A 128 -5.79 0.75 -5.68
N LYS A 129 -6.86 1.46 -5.25
CA LYS A 129 -7.30 2.70 -5.91
C LYS A 129 -6.23 3.78 -5.85
N LEU A 130 -5.55 3.92 -4.72
CA LEU A 130 -4.50 4.92 -4.55
C LEU A 130 -3.23 4.57 -5.31
N GLN A 131 -2.89 3.29 -5.46
CA GLN A 131 -1.82 2.85 -6.35
C GLN A 131 -2.06 3.35 -7.77
N ILE A 132 -3.26 3.13 -8.32
CA ILE A 132 -3.63 3.61 -9.66
C ILE A 132 -3.49 5.14 -9.75
N LYS A 133 -3.92 5.87 -8.73
CA LYS A 133 -3.74 7.34 -8.68
C LYS A 133 -2.28 7.78 -8.71
N ILE A 134 -1.39 7.08 -8.00
CA ILE A 134 0.06 7.33 -8.05
C ILE A 134 0.60 7.05 -9.45
N GLU A 135 0.19 5.94 -10.08
CA GLU A 135 0.61 5.58 -11.44
C GLU A 135 0.16 6.63 -12.47
N LEU A 136 -1.08 7.11 -12.38
CA LEU A 136 -1.61 8.17 -13.25
C LEU A 136 -0.89 9.51 -13.05
N ASP A 137 -0.64 9.92 -11.80
CA ASP A 137 0.14 11.11 -11.47
C ASP A 137 1.58 11.03 -12.02
N LEU A 138 2.19 9.84 -11.95
CA LEU A 138 3.53 9.60 -12.50
C LEU A 138 3.54 9.69 -14.03
N ILE A 139 2.51 9.15 -14.70
CA ILE A 139 2.35 9.27 -16.14
C ILE A 139 2.23 10.74 -16.55
N GLU A 140 1.34 11.50 -15.90
CA GLU A 140 1.14 12.92 -16.19
C GLU A 140 2.44 13.71 -16.00
N TYR A 141 3.16 13.46 -14.90
CA TYR A 141 4.45 14.08 -14.64
C TYR A 141 5.48 13.79 -15.74
N THR A 142 5.56 12.54 -16.18
CA THR A 142 6.55 12.07 -17.15
C THR A 142 6.24 12.59 -18.56
N GLU A 143 4.97 12.66 -18.94
CA GLU A 143 4.55 13.24 -20.22
C GLU A 143 4.81 14.75 -20.28
N LYS A 144 4.66 15.48 -19.17
CA LYS A 144 5.05 16.90 -19.09
C LYS A 144 6.55 17.11 -19.33
N LYS A 145 7.38 16.07 -19.15
CA LYS A 145 8.81 16.07 -19.51
C LYS A 145 9.08 15.65 -20.96
N GLY A 146 8.04 15.41 -21.77
CA GLY A 146 8.16 15.07 -23.19
C GLY A 146 8.45 13.60 -23.46
N ILE A 147 8.24 12.71 -22.49
CA ILE A 147 8.41 11.26 -22.67
C ILE A 147 7.06 10.64 -23.01
N ASP A 148 6.99 9.94 -24.15
CA ASP A 148 5.78 9.24 -24.57
C ASP A 148 5.57 7.96 -23.75
N LEU A 149 4.40 7.85 -23.12
CA LEU A 149 3.97 6.72 -22.30
C LEU A 149 2.72 6.02 -22.85
N SER A 150 2.41 6.20 -24.15
CA SER A 150 1.23 5.61 -24.80
C SER A 150 1.13 4.09 -24.61
N GLU A 151 2.27 3.38 -24.67
CA GLU A 151 2.30 1.92 -24.43
C GLU A 151 1.92 1.57 -22.97
N ILE A 152 2.39 2.36 -22.00
CA ILE A 152 2.05 2.16 -20.58
C ILE A 152 0.56 2.41 -20.36
N LYS A 153 0.01 3.49 -20.91
CA LYS A 153 -1.43 3.78 -20.86
C LYS A 153 -2.26 2.63 -21.46
N SER A 154 -1.85 2.10 -22.61
CA SER A 154 -2.51 0.94 -23.23
C SER A 154 -2.46 -0.30 -22.33
N LYS A 155 -1.35 -0.55 -21.63
CA LYS A 155 -1.21 -1.66 -20.68
C LYS A 155 -2.10 -1.45 -19.45
N MET A 156 -2.17 -0.22 -18.92
CA MET A 156 -3.04 0.12 -17.80
C MET A 156 -4.51 -0.05 -18.16
N ASN A 157 -4.96 0.40 -19.34
CA ASN A 157 -6.33 0.19 -19.78
C ASN A 157 -6.68 -1.29 -19.89
N LYS A 158 -5.79 -2.11 -20.46
CA LYS A 158 -5.98 -3.56 -20.53
C LYS A 158 -6.08 -4.22 -19.15
N HIS A 159 -5.34 -3.73 -18.16
CA HIS A 159 -5.27 -4.34 -16.83
C HIS A 159 -6.38 -3.85 -15.89
N TYR A 160 -6.66 -2.56 -15.90
CA TYR A 160 -7.58 -1.90 -14.97
C TYR A 160 -8.91 -1.45 -15.58
N GLY A 161 -9.02 -1.39 -16.92
CA GLY A 161 -10.22 -0.91 -17.62
C GLY A 161 -10.43 0.60 -17.54
N ILE A 162 -9.34 1.38 -17.52
CA ILE A 162 -9.33 2.85 -17.42
C ILE A 162 -8.68 3.51 -18.64
#